data_AF-A0A2I0X074-F1
#
_entry.id   AF-A0A2I0X074-F1
#
_cell.length_a   1.000
_cell.length_b   1.000
_cell.length_c   1.000
_cell.angle_alpha   90.00
_cell.angle_beta   90.00
_cell.angle_gamma   90.00
#
_symmetry.space_group_name_H-M   'P 1'
#
loop_
_entity.id
_entity.type
_entity.pdbx_description
1 polymer ?
#
loop_
_entity_poly.entity_id
_entity_poly.type
_entity_poly.pdbx_seq_one_letter_code
_entity_poly.pdbx_strand_id
1 'polypeptide(L)'
;MIDSDCFFSTMPLASACGRELFSPLVSEDGDGETVLVQACALQLFFSIFDTPQFWKLMETMKTGNKKVIFTGHSVGGSLASLVSLYFLCSLLSSSSSQPSLLCITFGSPLLGNEALSQFIIRARWTGIFCHVVSQHDIVPRLLFCAQNSIPIQLIICLLQSCQFYLACPLLAKPSLQSSRAHKAELHQFITNQITPLCGEQKLTSHQQNSKFRPFGCYALCSNEGMVCIDNPIAVIRMLCLTFTTGSAKLSIEEEHLCYGGFVKKASQQLLQKKKNDLVGDVSRSNCAAGISLALKASGIGVEVCYYDPNATILMIQIKFKFF
;
A
#
# COMPACT_ATOMS: atom_id res chain seq x y z
N MET A 1 15.24 -14.51 -13.59
CA MET A 1 15.59 -14.17 -12.20
C MET A 1 15.52 -12.68 -12.07
N ILE A 2 14.74 -12.16 -11.11
CA ILE A 2 14.73 -10.73 -10.80
C ILE A 2 16.08 -10.44 -10.12
N ASP A 3 16.86 -9.52 -10.67
CA ASP A 3 18.11 -9.06 -10.06
C ASP A 3 17.80 -8.43 -8.69
N SER A 4 18.54 -8.81 -7.66
CA SER A 4 18.28 -8.39 -6.28
C SER A 4 18.45 -6.89 -6.08
N ASP A 5 19.31 -6.25 -6.87
CA ASP A 5 19.47 -4.79 -6.88
C ASP A 5 18.21 -4.06 -7.40
N CYS A 6 17.34 -4.78 -8.12
CA CYS A 6 16.14 -4.23 -8.74
C CYS A 6 14.98 -3.97 -7.77
N PHE A 7 14.92 -4.65 -6.62
CA PHE A 7 13.76 -4.54 -5.72
C PHE A 7 13.70 -3.19 -4.98
N PHE A 8 14.85 -2.68 -4.54
CA PHE A 8 14.97 -1.40 -3.82
C PHE A 8 15.29 -0.22 -4.71
N SER A 9 15.71 -0.48 -5.94
CA SER A 9 16.06 0.58 -6.87
C SER A 9 14.83 1.24 -7.47
N THR A 10 15.02 2.51 -7.79
CA THR A 10 14.07 3.34 -8.50
C THR A 10 14.53 3.53 -9.94
N MET A 11 13.61 3.49 -10.88
CA MET A 11 13.84 3.75 -12.29
C MET A 11 12.91 4.88 -12.76
N PRO A 12 13.37 5.81 -13.61
CA PRO A 12 12.49 6.77 -14.25
C PRO A 12 11.38 6.05 -14.99
N LEU A 13 10.13 6.47 -14.79
CA LEU A 13 8.99 5.93 -15.53
C LEU A 13 9.14 6.16 -17.04
N ALA A 14 9.88 7.21 -17.42
CA ALA A 14 10.26 7.54 -18.79
C ALA A 14 11.35 6.63 -19.40
N SER A 15 11.95 5.72 -18.62
CA SER A 15 13.00 4.83 -19.11
C SER A 15 12.47 3.84 -20.16
N ALA A 16 13.35 3.40 -21.07
CA ALA A 16 13.00 2.58 -22.23
C ALA A 16 11.84 3.23 -23.05
N CYS A 17 10.83 2.46 -23.44
CA CYS A 17 9.63 2.96 -24.14
C CYS A 17 8.64 3.71 -23.21
N GLY A 18 8.93 3.81 -21.91
CA GLY A 18 8.00 4.35 -20.91
C GLY A 18 7.59 5.81 -21.12
N ARG A 19 8.41 6.61 -21.81
CA ARG A 19 8.07 8.00 -22.18
C ARG A 19 6.78 8.09 -22.99
N GLU A 20 6.59 7.23 -23.98
CA GLU A 20 5.39 7.23 -24.82
C GLU A 20 4.20 6.61 -24.08
N LEU A 21 4.45 5.58 -23.27
CA LEU A 21 3.40 4.83 -22.56
C LEU A 21 2.77 5.62 -21.42
N PHE A 22 3.55 6.46 -20.76
CA PHE A 22 3.14 7.25 -19.60
C PHE A 22 3.30 8.74 -19.88
N SER A 23 3.13 9.19 -21.13
CA SER A 23 3.38 10.58 -21.52
C SER A 23 2.72 11.64 -20.62
N PRO A 24 1.49 11.46 -20.08
CA PRO A 24 0.94 12.44 -19.14
C PRO A 24 1.70 12.53 -17.80
N LEU A 25 2.35 11.45 -17.36
CA LEU A 25 3.13 11.36 -16.11
C LEU A 25 4.59 11.80 -16.30
N VAL A 26 5.07 11.90 -17.53
CA VAL A 26 6.46 12.26 -17.86
C VAL A 26 6.44 13.71 -18.34
N SER A 27 6.77 14.65 -17.45
CA SER A 27 6.79 16.09 -17.78
C SER A 27 7.57 16.38 -19.08
N GLU A 28 7.00 17.22 -19.95
CA GLU A 28 7.70 17.76 -21.13
C GLU A 28 8.63 18.94 -20.76
N ASP A 29 8.27 19.68 -19.72
CA ASP A 29 9.01 20.87 -19.26
C ASP A 29 9.93 20.53 -18.08
N GLY A 30 11.22 20.79 -18.25
CA GLY A 30 12.33 20.40 -17.36
C GLY A 30 12.38 21.05 -15.97
N ASP A 31 11.26 21.51 -15.41
CA ASP A 31 11.18 22.15 -14.08
C ASP A 31 10.55 21.25 -12.99
N GLY A 32 9.95 20.12 -13.38
CA GLY A 32 9.34 19.16 -12.43
C GLY A 32 10.25 18.00 -12.04
N GLU A 33 10.16 17.53 -10.78
CA GLU A 33 10.83 16.29 -10.34
C GLU A 33 10.36 15.09 -11.20
N THR A 34 11.32 14.32 -11.72
CA THR A 34 11.06 13.13 -12.52
C THR A 34 10.26 12.10 -11.73
N VAL A 35 9.22 11.53 -12.35
CA VAL A 35 8.49 10.39 -11.79
C VAL A 35 9.37 9.14 -11.80
N LEU A 36 9.69 8.65 -10.60
CA LEU A 36 10.45 7.43 -10.37
C LEU A 36 9.52 6.35 -9.82
N VAL A 37 9.71 5.11 -10.30
CA VAL A 37 8.99 3.93 -9.82
C VAL A 37 9.95 2.80 -9.46
N GLN A 38 9.46 1.81 -8.72
CA GLN A 38 10.24 0.61 -8.37
C GLN A 38 10.67 -0.12 -9.64
N ALA A 39 11.98 -0.34 -9.80
CA ALA A 39 12.55 -0.90 -11.02
C ALA A 39 11.98 -2.31 -11.31
N CYS A 40 11.86 -3.15 -10.28
CA CYS A 40 11.33 -4.52 -10.43
C CYS A 40 9.90 -4.54 -10.99
N ALA A 41 9.00 -3.72 -10.44
CA ALA A 41 7.63 -3.63 -10.94
C ALA A 41 7.58 -3.11 -12.38
N LEU A 42 8.41 -2.13 -12.73
CA LEU A 42 8.48 -1.58 -14.08
C LEU A 42 9.00 -2.60 -15.12
N GLN A 43 10.03 -3.38 -14.76
CA GLN A 43 10.52 -4.46 -15.61
C GLN A 43 9.46 -5.54 -15.84
N LEU A 44 8.70 -5.91 -14.79
CA LEU A 44 7.58 -6.84 -14.92
C LEU A 44 6.45 -6.28 -15.79
N PHE A 45 6.21 -4.96 -15.72
CA PHE A 45 5.27 -4.31 -16.62
C PHE A 45 5.72 -4.45 -18.09
N PHE A 46 6.97 -4.14 -18.39
CA PHE A 46 7.49 -4.26 -19.76
C PHE A 46 7.46 -5.71 -20.27
N SER A 47 7.67 -6.71 -19.41
CA SER A 47 7.63 -8.12 -19.84
C SER A 47 6.22 -8.60 -20.24
N ILE A 48 5.16 -7.98 -19.72
CA ILE A 48 3.77 -8.30 -20.10
C ILE A 48 3.21 -7.36 -21.17
N PHE A 49 3.76 -6.15 -21.28
CA PHE A 49 3.22 -5.07 -22.10
C PHE A 49 3.12 -5.44 -23.59
N ASP A 50 4.17 -6.05 -24.15
CA ASP A 50 4.21 -6.42 -25.57
C ASP A 50 3.52 -7.76 -25.89
N THR A 51 2.79 -8.33 -24.93
CA THR A 51 2.09 -9.60 -25.16
C THR A 51 0.73 -9.38 -25.86
N PRO A 52 0.33 -10.23 -26.82
CA PRO A 52 -0.98 -10.12 -27.47
C PRO A 52 -2.16 -10.17 -26.47
N GLN A 53 -2.00 -10.92 -25.38
CA GLN A 53 -3.01 -11.04 -24.33
C GLN A 53 -3.24 -9.72 -23.61
N PHE A 54 -2.18 -8.96 -23.33
CA PHE A 54 -2.27 -7.65 -22.71
C PHE A 54 -3.05 -6.68 -23.59
N TRP A 55 -2.70 -6.58 -24.87
CA TRP A 55 -3.37 -5.69 -25.82
C TRP A 55 -4.85 -6.03 -26.02
N LYS A 56 -5.18 -7.32 -26.15
CA LYS A 56 -6.58 -7.77 -26.24
C LYS A 56 -7.39 -7.38 -25.00
N LEU A 57 -6.78 -7.50 -23.81
CA LEU A 57 -7.43 -7.08 -22.56
C LEU A 57 -7.65 -5.55 -22.56
N MET A 58 -6.62 -4.77 -22.90
CA MET A 58 -6.69 -3.30 -22.95
C MET A 58 -7.79 -2.80 -23.89
N GLU A 59 -7.88 -3.37 -25.09
CA GLU A 59 -8.93 -3.04 -26.05
C GLU A 59 -10.33 -3.37 -25.52
N THR A 60 -10.50 -4.54 -24.91
CA THR A 60 -11.77 -4.96 -24.28
C THR A 60 -12.19 -3.99 -23.16
N MET A 61 -11.23 -3.48 -22.39
CA MET A 61 -11.49 -2.54 -21.29
C MET A 61 -11.81 -1.13 -21.77
N LYS A 62 -11.23 -0.68 -22.89
CA LYS A 62 -11.51 0.64 -23.48
C LYS A 62 -12.87 0.69 -24.16
N THR A 63 -13.30 -0.42 -24.77
CA THR A 63 -14.56 -0.51 -25.53
C THR A 63 -15.74 -0.97 -24.68
N GLY A 64 -15.49 -1.54 -23.50
CA GLY A 64 -16.52 -2.05 -22.60
C GLY A 64 -17.12 -0.98 -21.68
N ASN A 65 -18.43 -1.02 -21.47
CA ASN A 65 -19.13 -0.20 -20.46
C ASN A 65 -19.03 -0.78 -19.03
N LYS A 66 -18.04 -1.63 -18.76
CA LYS A 66 -17.91 -2.33 -17.47
C LYS A 66 -16.93 -1.60 -16.57
N LYS A 67 -17.18 -1.66 -15.27
CA LYS A 67 -16.19 -1.28 -14.27
C LYS A 67 -15.03 -2.25 -14.32
N VAL A 68 -13.81 -1.73 -14.49
CA VAL A 68 -12.57 -2.50 -14.50
C VAL A 68 -11.99 -2.50 -13.10
N ILE A 69 -11.53 -3.67 -12.64
CA ILE A 69 -10.80 -3.79 -11.39
C ILE A 69 -9.45 -4.45 -11.68
N PHE A 70 -8.37 -3.71 -11.47
CA PHE A 70 -7.03 -4.31 -11.41
C PHE A 70 -6.73 -4.67 -9.96
N THR A 71 -6.17 -5.84 -9.74
CA THR A 71 -5.82 -6.30 -8.40
C THR A 71 -4.56 -7.12 -8.40
N GLY A 72 -3.89 -7.17 -7.26
CA GLY A 72 -2.74 -8.01 -7.06
C GLY A 72 -2.27 -8.03 -5.62
N HIS A 73 -1.61 -9.11 -5.25
CA HIS A 73 -0.96 -9.28 -3.95
C HIS A 73 0.55 -9.04 -4.10
N SER A 74 1.18 -8.47 -3.08
CA SER A 74 2.63 -8.24 -3.06
C SER A 74 3.11 -7.48 -4.32
N VAL A 75 4.17 -7.93 -4.97
CA VAL A 75 4.69 -7.37 -6.24
C VAL A 75 3.63 -7.35 -7.35
N GLY A 76 2.70 -8.32 -7.37
CA GLY A 76 1.58 -8.32 -8.31
C GLY A 76 0.64 -7.10 -8.11
N GLY A 77 0.56 -6.56 -6.88
CA GLY A 77 -0.16 -5.32 -6.60
C GLY A 77 0.55 -4.08 -7.14
N SER A 78 1.89 -4.04 -7.06
CA SER A 78 2.69 -2.97 -7.70
C SER A 78 2.52 -2.99 -9.22
N LEU A 79 2.52 -4.18 -9.83
CA LEU A 79 2.22 -4.37 -11.24
C LEU A 79 0.79 -3.92 -11.59
N ALA A 80 -0.21 -4.33 -10.81
CA ALA A 80 -1.60 -3.89 -11.00
C ALA A 80 -1.74 -2.36 -10.94
N SER A 81 -0.97 -1.71 -10.06
CA SER A 81 -0.93 -0.25 -9.95
C SER A 81 -0.29 0.40 -11.19
N LEU A 82 0.80 -0.15 -11.72
CA LEU A 82 1.41 0.32 -12.98
C LEU A 82 0.48 0.16 -14.19
N VAL A 83 -0.18 -1.00 -14.30
CA VAL A 83 -1.17 -1.26 -15.37
C VAL A 83 -2.34 -0.27 -15.26
N SER A 84 -2.77 0.06 -14.05
CA SER A 84 -3.80 1.07 -13.80
C SER A 84 -3.35 2.46 -14.25
N LEU A 85 -2.12 2.87 -13.89
CA LEU A 85 -1.54 4.15 -14.32
C LEU A 85 -1.44 4.23 -15.84
N TYR A 86 -0.96 3.17 -16.49
CA TYR A 86 -0.90 3.09 -17.96
C TYR A 86 -2.28 3.24 -18.58
N PHE A 87 -3.28 2.50 -18.07
CA PHE A 87 -4.64 2.58 -18.58
C PHE A 87 -5.21 3.99 -18.43
N LEU A 88 -5.03 4.63 -17.27
CA LEU A 88 -5.47 6.01 -17.02
C LEU A 88 -4.78 7.02 -17.94
N CYS A 89 -3.46 6.92 -18.12
CA CYS A 89 -2.73 7.76 -19.08
C CYS A 89 -3.27 7.60 -20.50
N SER A 90 -3.54 6.36 -20.93
CA SER A 90 -4.08 6.08 -22.26
C SER A 90 -5.50 6.62 -22.46
N LEU A 91 -6.27 6.77 -21.38
CA LEU A 91 -7.59 7.39 -21.40
C LEU A 91 -7.52 8.91 -21.41
N LEU A 92 -6.54 9.54 -20.77
CA LEU A 92 -6.36 11.00 -20.85
C LEU A 92 -6.07 11.47 -22.28
N SER A 93 -5.39 10.64 -23.07
CA SER A 93 -5.13 10.91 -24.49
C SER A 93 -6.35 10.70 -25.39
N SER A 94 -7.48 10.21 -24.85
CA SER A 94 -8.72 9.93 -25.58
C SER A 94 -9.85 10.79 -25.01
N SER A 95 -10.66 11.44 -25.84
CA SER A 95 -11.74 12.35 -25.40
C SER A 95 -12.96 11.66 -24.74
N SER A 96 -12.79 10.48 -24.14
CA SER A 96 -13.86 9.62 -23.66
C SER A 96 -14.26 9.88 -22.20
N SER A 97 -15.43 9.37 -21.84
CA SER A 97 -16.06 9.47 -20.50
C SER A 97 -15.14 9.03 -19.36
N GLN A 98 -15.44 9.49 -18.13
CA GLN A 98 -14.64 9.21 -16.94
C GLN A 98 -14.26 7.72 -16.77
N PRO A 99 -13.02 7.43 -16.34
CA PRO A 99 -12.57 6.06 -16.15
C PRO A 99 -13.39 5.35 -15.06
N SER A 100 -14.09 4.29 -15.44
CA SER A 100 -14.71 3.35 -14.48
C SER A 100 -13.67 2.32 -14.03
N LEU A 101 -12.65 2.79 -13.31
CA LEU A 101 -11.51 1.99 -12.86
C LEU A 101 -11.41 1.96 -11.34
N LEU A 102 -11.02 0.81 -10.79
CA LEU A 102 -10.53 0.68 -9.42
C LEU A 102 -9.27 -0.22 -9.42
N CYS A 103 -8.26 0.15 -8.65
CA CYS A 103 -7.10 -0.66 -8.37
C CYS A 103 -7.12 -1.05 -6.88
N ILE A 104 -7.18 -2.35 -6.58
CA ILE A 104 -7.13 -2.86 -5.20
C ILE A 104 -5.89 -3.71 -5.03
N THR A 105 -4.99 -3.34 -4.13
CA THR A 105 -3.79 -4.14 -3.87
C THR A 105 -3.80 -4.70 -2.45
N PHE A 106 -3.12 -5.83 -2.25
CA PHE A 106 -3.02 -6.50 -0.95
C PHE A 106 -1.56 -6.66 -0.57
N GLY A 107 -1.11 -6.01 0.49
CA GLY A 107 0.27 -6.12 0.97
C GLY A 107 1.31 -5.71 -0.06
N SER A 108 0.98 -4.84 -1.02
CA SER A 108 1.92 -4.42 -2.04
C SER A 108 2.99 -3.50 -1.45
N PRO A 109 4.27 -3.61 -1.88
CA PRO A 109 5.28 -2.61 -1.56
C PRO A 109 4.90 -1.25 -2.19
N LEU A 110 5.50 -0.18 -1.70
CA LEU A 110 5.38 1.15 -2.33
C LEU A 110 5.84 1.10 -3.79
N LEU A 111 5.29 1.97 -4.65
CA LEU A 111 5.59 1.91 -6.08
C LEU A 111 6.43 3.10 -6.58
N GLY A 112 6.21 4.33 -6.14
CA GLY A 112 6.92 5.48 -6.73
C GLY A 112 7.29 6.57 -5.74
N ASN A 113 7.95 7.62 -6.24
CA ASN A 113 8.42 8.76 -5.45
C ASN A 113 7.33 9.82 -5.18
N GLU A 114 7.73 10.92 -4.55
CA GLU A 114 6.86 12.06 -4.27
C GLU A 114 6.22 12.63 -5.55
N ALA A 115 6.98 12.73 -6.64
CA ALA A 115 6.46 13.19 -7.92
C ALA A 115 5.25 12.37 -8.41
N LEU A 116 5.28 11.03 -8.28
CA LEU A 116 4.14 10.16 -8.58
C LEU A 116 2.94 10.47 -7.68
N SER A 117 3.16 10.55 -6.37
CA SER A 117 2.11 10.80 -5.39
C SER A 117 1.41 12.14 -5.65
N GLN A 118 2.19 13.18 -5.89
CA GLN A 118 1.69 14.51 -6.22
C GLN A 118 0.94 14.54 -7.55
N PHE A 119 1.40 13.80 -8.56
CA PHE A 119 0.67 13.69 -9.82
C PHE A 119 -0.72 13.06 -9.62
N ILE A 120 -0.80 11.94 -8.91
CA ILE A 120 -2.07 11.23 -8.63
C ILE A 120 -3.06 12.13 -7.91
N ILE A 121 -2.58 12.94 -6.96
CA ILE A 121 -3.40 13.93 -6.25
C ILE A 121 -3.91 15.00 -7.23
N ARG A 122 -3.03 15.60 -8.05
CA ARG A 122 -3.41 16.64 -9.04
C ARG A 122 -4.39 16.12 -10.08
N ALA A 123 -4.19 14.89 -10.57
CA ALA A 123 -5.06 14.22 -11.53
C ALA A 123 -6.40 13.73 -10.92
N ARG A 124 -6.59 13.91 -9.60
CA ARG A 124 -7.75 13.41 -8.83
C ARG A 124 -7.93 11.90 -8.92
N TRP A 125 -6.83 11.17 -9.04
CA TRP A 125 -6.82 9.71 -9.14
C TRP A 125 -6.70 9.01 -7.78
N THR A 126 -6.57 9.74 -6.68
CA THR A 126 -6.43 9.16 -5.33
C THR A 126 -7.52 8.13 -5.01
N GLY A 127 -8.78 8.38 -5.38
CA GLY A 127 -9.90 7.48 -5.12
C GLY A 127 -9.94 6.22 -6.00
N ILE A 128 -9.05 6.11 -6.99
CA ILE A 128 -8.94 4.95 -7.88
C ILE A 128 -8.08 3.85 -7.25
N PHE A 129 -7.14 4.21 -6.38
CA PHE A 129 -6.18 3.28 -5.80
C PHE A 129 -6.53 3.00 -4.33
N CYS A 130 -6.68 1.72 -3.99
CA CYS A 130 -6.93 1.23 -2.64
C CYS A 130 -5.91 0.15 -2.27
N HIS A 131 -5.04 0.46 -1.31
CA HIS A 131 -3.98 -0.40 -0.83
C HIS A 131 -4.38 -1.02 0.51
N VAL A 132 -4.79 -2.28 0.50
CA VAL A 132 -5.18 -3.04 1.69
C VAL A 132 -3.92 -3.59 2.36
N VAL A 133 -3.76 -3.31 3.65
CA VAL A 133 -2.52 -3.58 4.39
C VAL A 133 -2.83 -4.17 5.76
N SER A 134 -2.31 -5.36 6.06
CA SER A 134 -2.37 -5.92 7.43
C SER A 134 -1.51 -5.09 8.40
N GLN A 135 -1.95 -5.03 9.65
CA GLN A 135 -1.29 -4.29 10.73
C GLN A 135 0.21 -4.53 10.81
N HIS A 136 0.67 -5.80 10.79
CA HIS A 136 2.09 -6.14 10.90
C HIS A 136 2.69 -6.71 9.60
N ASP A 137 2.06 -6.51 8.44
CA ASP A 137 2.64 -6.97 7.16
C ASP A 137 3.92 -6.17 6.85
N ILE A 138 5.04 -6.86 6.69
CA ILE A 138 6.32 -6.19 6.47
C ILE A 138 6.47 -5.59 5.06
N VAL A 139 5.79 -6.14 4.06
CA VAL A 139 6.06 -5.84 2.63
C VAL A 139 5.75 -4.38 2.26
N PRO A 140 4.61 -3.78 2.67
CA PRO A 140 4.33 -2.36 2.45
C PRO A 140 5.31 -1.41 3.14
N ARG A 141 6.13 -1.90 4.10
CA ARG A 141 7.09 -1.09 4.87
C ARG A 141 8.54 -1.26 4.40
N LEU A 142 8.85 -2.29 3.60
CA LEU A 142 10.21 -2.59 3.13
C LEU A 142 10.90 -1.40 2.47
N LEU A 143 10.18 -0.69 1.60
CA LEU A 143 10.75 0.39 0.80
C LEU A 143 10.91 1.72 1.57
N PHE A 144 10.58 1.75 2.86
CA PHE A 144 11.01 2.85 3.75
C PHE A 144 12.48 2.70 4.18
N CYS A 145 13.05 1.50 4.07
CA CYS A 145 14.42 1.22 4.49
C CYS A 145 15.42 1.60 3.39
N ALA A 146 16.63 2.01 3.80
CA ALA A 146 17.71 2.26 2.85
C ALA A 146 18.20 0.96 2.18
N GLN A 147 18.45 1.02 0.87
CA GLN A 147 18.81 -0.12 0.02
C GLN A 147 20.02 -0.93 0.54
N ASN A 148 21.00 -0.27 1.15
CA ASN A 148 22.24 -0.91 1.60
C ASN A 148 22.16 -1.49 3.02
N SER A 149 20.99 -1.45 3.65
CA SER A 149 20.87 -1.75 5.09
C SER A 149 20.08 -3.03 5.38
N ILE A 150 19.21 -3.50 4.48
CA ILE A 150 18.50 -4.78 4.70
C ILE A 150 19.33 -5.95 4.14
N PRO A 151 19.57 -7.02 4.91
CA PRO A 151 20.13 -8.25 4.37
C PRO A 151 19.16 -8.85 3.35
N ILE A 152 19.47 -8.72 2.06
CA ILE A 152 18.56 -9.06 0.97
C ILE A 152 18.12 -10.53 0.97
N GLN A 153 18.97 -11.40 1.51
CA GLN A 153 18.69 -12.82 1.72
C GLN A 153 17.43 -13.02 2.57
N LEU A 154 17.18 -12.17 3.57
CA LEU A 154 16.01 -12.27 4.45
C LEU A 154 14.71 -11.98 3.70
N ILE A 155 14.75 -11.02 2.77
CA ILE A 155 13.60 -10.68 1.92
C ILE A 155 13.34 -11.79 0.91
N ILE A 156 14.39 -12.32 0.29
CA ILE A 156 14.28 -13.45 -0.63
C ILE A 156 13.68 -14.65 0.10
N CYS A 157 14.17 -14.98 1.30
CA CYS A 157 13.60 -16.04 2.12
C CYS A 157 12.13 -15.80 2.47
N LEU A 158 11.74 -14.56 2.79
CA LEU A 158 10.35 -14.21 3.05
C LEU A 158 9.47 -14.43 1.80
N LEU A 159 9.89 -13.90 0.65
CA LEU A 159 9.15 -14.01 -0.61
C LEU A 159 9.04 -15.46 -1.08
N GLN A 160 10.13 -16.24 -0.99
CA GLN A 160 10.13 -17.67 -1.30
C GLN A 160 9.21 -18.45 -0.35
N SER A 161 9.22 -18.13 0.95
CA SER A 161 8.32 -18.75 1.92
C SER A 161 6.87 -18.46 1.58
N CYS A 162 6.54 -17.21 1.22
CA CYS A 162 5.20 -16.83 0.80
C CYS A 162 4.76 -17.55 -0.49
N GLN A 163 5.65 -17.64 -1.49
CA GLN A 163 5.39 -18.39 -2.72
C GLN A 163 5.13 -19.87 -2.44
N PHE A 164 5.91 -20.48 -1.54
CA PHE A 164 5.70 -21.87 -1.13
C PHE A 164 4.33 -22.07 -0.47
N TYR A 165 3.94 -21.19 0.46
CA TYR A 165 2.63 -21.28 1.11
C TYR A 165 1.45 -21.10 0.14
N LEU A 166 1.61 -20.25 -0.87
CA LEU A 166 0.60 -20.06 -1.92
C LEU A 166 0.51 -21.27 -2.85
N ALA A 167 1.64 -21.91 -3.18
CA ALA A 167 1.66 -23.10 -4.03
C ALA A 167 1.15 -24.36 -3.30
N CYS A 168 1.39 -24.47 -1.99
CA CYS A 168 1.12 -25.65 -1.19
C CYS A 168 0.34 -25.32 0.09
N PRO A 169 -0.92 -24.84 -0.01
CA PRO A 169 -1.69 -24.37 1.15
C PRO A 169 -2.06 -25.47 2.17
N LEU A 170 -1.99 -26.74 1.76
CA LEU A 170 -2.35 -27.91 2.59
C LEU A 170 -1.15 -28.57 3.29
N LEU A 171 0.08 -28.13 3.01
CA LEU A 171 1.30 -28.75 3.53
C LEU A 171 1.70 -28.09 4.86
N ALA A 172 2.05 -28.91 5.86
CA ALA A 172 2.46 -28.41 7.17
C ALA A 172 3.66 -27.46 7.04
N LYS A 173 3.60 -26.34 7.77
CA LYS A 173 4.60 -25.27 7.73
C LYS A 173 5.96 -25.83 8.18
N PRO A 174 7.02 -25.83 7.35
CA PRO A 174 8.33 -26.26 7.80
C PRO A 174 8.88 -25.23 8.81
N SER A 175 8.85 -25.58 10.10
CA SER A 175 9.37 -24.76 11.17
C SER A 175 10.85 -25.03 11.39
N LEU A 176 11.73 -24.42 10.59
CA LEU A 176 13.16 -24.46 10.85
C LEU A 176 13.52 -23.35 11.86
N GLN A 177 14.14 -23.70 13.00
CA GLN A 177 14.47 -22.74 14.07
C GLN A 177 15.36 -21.58 13.59
N SER A 178 16.29 -21.84 12.66
CA SER A 178 17.10 -20.79 12.01
C SER A 178 16.23 -19.77 11.27
N SER A 179 15.13 -20.19 10.65
CA SER A 179 14.19 -19.31 9.96
C SER A 179 13.51 -18.32 10.90
N ARG A 180 13.23 -18.71 12.16
CA ARG A 180 12.55 -17.85 13.13
C ARG A 180 13.45 -16.72 13.65
N ALA A 181 14.73 -17.00 13.93
CA ALA A 181 15.69 -15.99 14.38
C ALA A 181 15.92 -14.90 13.32
N HIS A 182 16.17 -15.32 12.07
CA HIS A 182 16.32 -14.44 10.92
C HIS A 182 15.07 -13.56 10.66
N LYS A 183 13.87 -14.09 10.92
CA LYS A 183 12.61 -13.31 10.83
C LYS A 183 12.49 -12.26 11.92
N ALA A 184 12.82 -12.63 13.16
CA ALA A 184 12.81 -11.68 14.28
C ALA A 184 13.83 -10.55 14.05
N GLU A 185 15.02 -10.89 13.54
CA GLU A 185 16.04 -9.92 13.14
C GLU A 185 15.53 -9.00 12.03
N LEU A 186 14.90 -9.53 10.98
CA LEU A 186 14.30 -8.71 9.92
C LEU A 186 13.21 -7.76 10.45
N HIS A 187 12.34 -8.26 11.34
CA HIS A 187 11.29 -7.46 11.96
C HIS A 187 11.89 -6.34 12.80
N GLN A 188 12.87 -6.64 13.65
CA GLN A 188 13.56 -5.67 14.49
C GLN A 188 14.32 -4.64 13.64
N PHE A 189 14.99 -5.09 12.59
CA PHE A 189 15.69 -4.23 11.64
C PHE A 189 14.72 -3.20 11.02
N ILE A 190 13.58 -3.67 10.48
CA ILE A 190 12.60 -2.79 9.85
C ILE A 190 11.95 -1.87 10.87
N THR A 191 11.63 -2.38 12.06
CA THR A 191 11.14 -1.57 13.19
C THR A 191 12.09 -0.41 13.45
N ASN A 192 13.39 -0.67 13.59
CA ASN A 192 14.40 0.37 13.85
C ASN A 192 14.49 1.41 12.72
N GLN A 193 14.35 0.98 11.46
CA GLN A 193 14.40 1.89 10.30
C GLN A 193 13.17 2.78 10.20
N ILE A 194 11.97 2.25 10.51
CA ILE A 194 10.73 3.02 10.34
C ILE A 194 10.34 3.81 11.58
N THR A 195 10.77 3.43 12.79
CA THR A 195 10.43 4.12 14.05
C THR A 195 10.65 5.63 14.01
N PRO A 196 11.74 6.17 13.43
CA PRO A 196 11.91 7.63 13.30
C PRO A 196 10.79 8.33 12.52
N LEU A 197 10.09 7.61 11.63
CA LEU A 197 8.98 8.13 10.82
C LEU A 197 7.67 8.30 11.62
N CYS A 198 7.58 7.71 12.81
CA CYS A 198 6.40 7.83 13.68
C CYS A 198 6.30 9.22 14.35
N GLY A 199 7.39 10.00 14.42
CA GLY A 199 7.49 11.24 15.21
C GLY A 199 6.96 12.52 14.53
N GLU A 200 6.91 13.59 15.34
CA GLU A 200 6.38 14.91 14.95
C GLU A 200 7.36 15.81 14.19
N GLN A 201 8.63 15.43 14.10
CA GLN A 201 9.60 16.22 13.35
C GLN A 201 9.09 16.38 11.91
N LYS A 202 9.01 17.63 11.45
CA LYS A 202 8.70 17.98 10.07
C LYS A 202 9.61 17.10 9.22
N LEU A 203 9.05 16.18 8.43
CA LEU A 203 9.85 15.40 7.49
C LEU A 203 10.49 16.38 6.51
N THR A 204 11.63 16.94 6.87
CA THR A 204 12.44 17.80 6.02
C THR A 204 12.99 16.93 4.90
N SER A 205 13.22 17.52 3.72
CA SER A 205 13.75 16.82 2.54
C SER A 205 15.00 15.98 2.84
N HIS A 206 15.78 16.36 3.86
CA HIS A 206 17.02 15.68 4.26
C HIS A 206 16.83 14.54 5.29
N GLN A 207 15.66 14.41 5.92
CA GLN A 207 15.34 13.32 6.88
C GLN A 207 14.50 12.20 6.25
N GLN A 208 14.09 12.36 4.99
CA GLN A 208 13.32 11.37 4.25
C GLN A 208 14.27 10.34 3.61
N ASN A 209 14.73 9.35 4.38
CA ASN A 209 15.67 8.32 3.90
C ASN A 209 15.13 7.46 2.72
N SER A 210 13.81 7.42 2.52
CA SER A 210 13.19 6.65 1.43
C SER A 210 12.89 7.51 0.21
N LYS A 211 13.24 6.98 -0.96
CA LYS A 211 12.86 7.52 -2.28
C LYS A 211 11.39 7.25 -2.63
N PHE A 212 10.69 6.41 -1.87
CA PHE A 212 9.32 5.98 -2.15
C PHE A 212 8.30 6.71 -1.27
N ARG A 213 7.13 6.98 -1.83
CA ARG A 213 6.01 7.66 -1.17
C ARG A 213 4.70 6.90 -1.39
N PRO A 214 3.81 6.87 -0.39
CA PRO A 214 2.46 6.39 -0.58
C PRO A 214 1.69 7.28 -1.57
N PHE A 215 0.77 6.67 -2.31
CA PHE A 215 -0.27 7.36 -3.08
C PHE A 215 -1.60 6.62 -2.94
N GLY A 216 -2.70 7.23 -3.34
CA GLY A 216 -4.01 6.60 -3.22
C GLY A 216 -4.50 6.50 -1.79
N CYS A 217 -5.49 5.63 -1.57
CA CYS A 217 -6.05 5.34 -0.26
C CYS A 217 -5.43 4.07 0.33
N TYR A 218 -5.05 4.09 1.60
CA TYR A 218 -4.59 2.91 2.34
C TYR A 218 -5.67 2.45 3.32
N ALA A 219 -6.02 1.18 3.22
CA ALA A 219 -6.93 0.49 4.10
C ALA A 219 -6.11 -0.36 5.08
N LEU A 220 -5.86 0.17 6.28
CA LEU A 220 -5.08 -0.52 7.31
C LEU A 220 -6.01 -1.42 8.12
N CYS A 221 -5.76 -2.73 8.09
CA CYS A 221 -6.61 -3.76 8.67
C CYS A 221 -5.99 -4.37 9.93
N SER A 222 -6.82 -4.56 10.95
CA SER A 222 -6.51 -5.32 12.15
C SER A 222 -7.63 -6.34 12.44
N ASN A 223 -7.51 -7.06 13.55
CA ASN A 223 -8.59 -7.91 14.02
C ASN A 223 -9.81 -7.13 14.51
N GLU A 224 -9.62 -5.88 14.94
CA GLU A 224 -10.65 -5.00 15.49
C GLU A 224 -11.42 -4.26 14.39
N GLY A 225 -10.84 -4.10 13.21
CA GLY A 225 -11.49 -3.40 12.10
C GLY A 225 -10.53 -2.96 11.01
N MET A 226 -10.91 -1.88 10.32
CA MET A 226 -10.12 -1.28 9.27
C MET A 226 -10.29 0.24 9.29
N VAL A 227 -9.22 0.97 8.98
CA VAL A 227 -9.25 2.42 8.76
C VAL A 227 -8.79 2.75 7.35
N CYS A 228 -9.41 3.75 6.72
CA CYS A 228 -9.00 4.26 5.41
C CYS A 228 -8.32 5.62 5.57
N ILE A 229 -7.15 5.79 4.95
CA ILE A 229 -6.32 7.00 5.04
C ILE A 229 -5.81 7.34 3.64
N ASP A 230 -5.97 8.58 3.19
CA ASP A 230 -5.56 9.05 1.85
C ASP A 230 -4.50 10.16 1.88
N ASN A 231 -4.20 10.73 3.06
CA ASN A 231 -3.12 11.68 3.22
C ASN A 231 -1.76 10.94 3.30
N PRO A 232 -0.81 11.20 2.38
CA PRO A 232 0.42 10.40 2.29
C PRO A 232 1.29 10.48 3.55
N ILE A 233 1.33 11.63 4.24
CA ILE A 233 2.08 11.78 5.50
C ILE A 233 1.42 10.96 6.62
N ALA A 234 0.09 11.00 6.72
CA ALA A 234 -0.66 10.19 7.67
C ALA A 234 -0.48 8.69 7.38
N VAL A 235 -0.44 8.29 6.10
CA VAL A 235 -0.17 6.90 5.71
C VAL A 235 1.22 6.46 6.19
N ILE A 236 2.28 7.25 5.96
CA ILE A 236 3.63 6.92 6.44
C ILE A 236 3.64 6.71 7.96
N ARG A 237 3.05 7.65 8.70
CA ARG A 237 2.97 7.58 10.17
C ARG A 237 2.19 6.37 10.63
N MET A 238 1.05 6.09 10.02
CA MET A 238 0.21 4.96 10.42
C MET A 238 0.82 3.62 10.02
N LEU A 239 1.49 3.51 8.88
CA LEU A 239 2.26 2.31 8.51
C LEU A 239 3.40 2.03 9.50
N CYS A 240 4.03 3.09 10.03
CA CYS A 240 4.99 3.00 11.14
C CYS A 240 4.30 2.55 12.43
N LEU A 241 3.31 3.31 12.92
CA LEU A 241 2.63 3.07 14.19
C LEU A 241 2.02 1.67 14.24
N THR A 242 1.24 1.28 13.24
CA THR A 242 0.61 -0.05 13.20
C THR A 242 1.61 -1.21 13.27
N PHE A 243 2.82 -1.02 12.75
CA PHE A 243 3.86 -2.04 12.75
C PHE A 243 4.63 -2.11 14.08
N THR A 244 4.78 -0.97 14.77
CA THR A 244 5.48 -0.88 16.06
C THR A 244 4.57 -1.08 17.27
N THR A 245 3.27 -0.85 17.13
CA THR A 245 2.29 -1.00 18.21
C THR A 245 1.73 -2.42 18.28
N GLY A 246 1.71 -2.97 19.50
CA GLY A 246 1.19 -4.31 19.75
C GLY A 246 2.22 -5.42 19.46
N SER A 247 1.91 -6.63 19.89
CA SER A 247 2.67 -7.81 19.49
C SER A 247 2.00 -8.45 18.29
N ALA A 248 2.76 -8.68 17.22
CA ALA A 248 2.31 -9.52 16.12
C ALA A 248 1.88 -10.88 16.69
N LYS A 249 0.62 -11.26 16.42
CA LYS A 249 0.06 -12.56 16.85
C LYS A 249 0.38 -13.67 15.84
N LEU A 250 0.68 -13.25 14.62
CA LEU A 250 0.96 -14.09 13.46
C LEU A 250 2.46 -13.97 13.10
N SER A 251 2.98 -14.96 12.39
CA SER A 251 4.30 -14.84 11.76
C SER A 251 4.29 -13.77 10.66
N ILE A 252 5.48 -13.31 10.26
CA ILE A 252 5.63 -12.31 9.20
C ILE A 252 4.97 -12.77 7.89
N GLU A 253 5.08 -14.05 7.54
CA GLU A 253 4.42 -14.62 6.36
C GLU A 253 2.91 -14.68 6.51
N GLU A 254 2.43 -15.07 7.70
CA GLU A 254 1.00 -15.14 7.97
C GLU A 254 0.36 -13.76 7.88
N GLU A 255 1.02 -12.72 8.39
CA GLU A 255 0.59 -11.33 8.22
C GLU A 255 0.55 -10.91 6.74
N HIS A 256 1.51 -11.36 5.94
CA HIS A 256 1.52 -11.08 4.50
C HIS A 256 0.50 -11.92 3.70
N LEU A 257 -0.03 -13.00 4.26
CA LEU A 257 -0.94 -13.93 3.57
C LEU A 257 -2.39 -13.89 4.10
N CYS A 258 -2.67 -13.16 5.18
CA CYS A 258 -3.97 -13.19 5.87
C CYS A 258 -5.09 -12.37 5.20
N TYR A 259 -4.83 -11.75 4.05
CA TYR A 259 -5.77 -10.84 3.37
C TYR A 259 -7.14 -11.42 3.05
N GLY A 260 -7.22 -12.74 2.77
CA GLY A 260 -8.49 -13.43 2.56
C GLY A 260 -9.44 -13.33 3.76
N GLY A 261 -8.89 -13.31 4.97
CA GLY A 261 -9.65 -13.10 6.20
C GLY A 261 -10.28 -11.72 6.28
N PHE A 262 -9.56 -10.67 5.89
CA PHE A 262 -10.08 -9.30 5.86
C PHE A 262 -11.20 -9.13 4.83
N VAL A 263 -11.00 -9.65 3.61
CA VAL A 263 -12.03 -9.60 2.56
C VAL A 263 -13.31 -10.31 3.01
N LYS A 264 -13.18 -11.49 3.64
CA LYS A 264 -14.32 -12.24 4.17
C LYS A 264 -15.05 -11.46 5.27
N LYS A 265 -14.32 -10.90 6.24
CA LYS A 265 -14.89 -10.08 7.33
C LYS A 265 -15.61 -8.85 6.78
N ALA A 266 -14.99 -8.10 5.86
CA ALA A 266 -15.59 -6.93 5.24
C ALA A 266 -16.87 -7.27 4.47
N SER A 267 -16.87 -8.37 3.71
CA SER A 267 -18.05 -8.87 3.00
C SER A 267 -19.20 -9.21 3.97
N GLN A 268 -18.88 -9.92 5.06
CA GLN A 268 -19.87 -10.25 6.10
C GLN A 268 -20.47 -9.01 6.76
N GLN A 269 -19.64 -8.01 7.09
CA GLN A 269 -20.10 -6.75 7.68
C GLN A 269 -21.00 -5.96 6.73
N LEU A 270 -20.68 -5.91 5.43
CA LEU A 270 -21.54 -5.27 4.43
C LEU A 270 -22.90 -5.95 4.31
N LEU A 271 -22.94 -7.29 4.37
CA LEU A 271 -24.19 -8.06 4.36
C LEU A 271 -25.03 -7.81 5.62
N GLN A 272 -24.39 -7.63 6.77
CA GLN A 272 -25.07 -7.30 8.03
C GLN A 272 -25.59 -5.85 8.02
N LYS A 273 -24.82 -4.87 7.54
CA LYS A 273 -25.24 -3.48 7.42
C LYS A 273 -26.48 -3.35 6.52
N LYS A 274 -26.49 -4.02 5.35
CA LYS A 274 -27.67 -4.06 4.47
C LYS A 274 -28.93 -4.65 5.13
N LYS A 275 -28.78 -5.53 6.13
CA LYS A 275 -29.91 -6.05 6.90
C LYS A 275 -30.36 -5.08 8.01
N ASN A 276 -29.43 -4.33 8.57
CA ASN A 276 -29.67 -3.41 9.70
C ASN A 276 -30.07 -1.99 9.26
N ASP A 277 -29.80 -1.57 8.02
CA ASP A 277 -30.26 -0.29 7.44
C ASP A 277 -31.81 -0.17 7.36
N LEU A 278 -32.54 -1.21 7.80
CA LEU A 278 -33.99 -1.19 8.04
C LEU A 278 -34.39 -0.65 9.43
N VAL A 279 -33.45 -0.43 10.35
CA VAL A 279 -33.73 0.03 11.72
C VAL A 279 -32.67 1.03 12.22
N GLY A 280 -33.02 2.31 12.23
CA GLY A 280 -32.76 3.21 13.36
C GLY A 280 -31.43 3.96 13.48
N ASP A 281 -31.55 5.28 13.25
CA ASP A 281 -30.93 6.47 13.89
C ASP A 281 -29.42 6.51 14.24
N VAL A 282 -28.74 7.53 13.69
CA VAL A 282 -27.31 7.79 13.83
C VAL A 282 -27.08 8.78 14.98
N SER A 283 -26.60 8.28 16.12
CA SER A 283 -26.06 9.14 17.18
C SER A 283 -24.92 10.00 16.63
N ARG A 284 -24.97 11.33 16.89
CA ARG A 284 -23.91 12.28 16.53
C ARG A 284 -22.58 11.87 17.19
N SER A 285 -21.68 11.27 16.41
CA SER A 285 -20.31 11.01 16.84
C SER A 285 -19.54 12.33 16.93
N ASN A 286 -18.79 12.53 18.01
CA ASN A 286 -17.84 13.63 18.12
C ASN A 286 -16.49 13.24 17.49
N CYS A 287 -15.66 14.23 17.13
CA CYS A 287 -14.38 14.00 16.44
C CYS A 287 -13.45 13.06 17.22
N ALA A 288 -13.37 13.21 18.54
CA ALA A 288 -12.53 12.39 19.41
C ALA A 288 -12.96 10.91 19.42
N ALA A 289 -14.26 10.63 19.47
CA ALA A 289 -14.80 9.27 19.37
C ALA A 289 -14.49 8.65 18.00
N GLY A 290 -14.58 9.43 16.93
CA GLY A 290 -14.19 8.98 15.58
C GLY A 290 -12.71 8.61 15.48
N ILE A 291 -11.82 9.45 16.04
CA ILE A 291 -10.37 9.18 16.08
C ILE A 291 -10.07 7.95 16.94
N SER A 292 -10.65 7.85 18.14
CA SER A 292 -10.46 6.69 19.02
C SER A 292 -10.92 5.39 18.35
N LEU A 293 -12.07 5.41 17.68
CA LEU A 293 -12.58 4.27 16.92
C LEU A 293 -11.63 3.90 15.77
N ALA A 294 -11.10 4.89 15.04
CA ALA A 294 -10.16 4.68 13.94
C ALA A 294 -8.82 4.10 14.42
N LEU A 295 -8.26 4.60 15.52
CA LEU A 295 -7.05 4.07 16.14
C LEU A 295 -7.26 2.62 16.58
N LYS A 296 -8.37 2.34 17.28
CA LYS A 296 -8.74 0.97 17.67
C LYS A 296 -8.91 0.06 16.45
N ALA A 297 -9.60 0.50 15.41
CA ALA A 297 -9.79 -0.26 14.16
C ALA A 297 -8.47 -0.55 13.45
N SER A 298 -7.47 0.33 13.58
CA SER A 298 -6.10 0.12 13.08
C SER A 298 -5.28 -0.85 13.94
N GLY A 299 -5.80 -1.28 15.09
CA GLY A 299 -5.09 -2.10 16.06
C GLY A 299 -4.18 -1.31 17.01
N ILE A 300 -4.26 0.03 17.02
CA ILE A 300 -3.57 0.90 17.97
C ILE A 300 -4.45 1.02 19.22
N GLY A 301 -4.04 0.35 20.30
CA GLY A 301 -4.71 0.46 21.59
C GLY A 301 -4.50 1.84 22.19
N VAL A 302 -5.59 2.53 22.54
CA VAL A 302 -5.53 3.68 23.46
C VAL A 302 -5.60 3.11 24.86
N GLU A 303 -4.47 2.80 25.49
CA GLU A 303 -4.45 2.79 26.95
C GLU A 303 -4.82 4.20 27.39
N VAL A 304 -5.83 4.32 28.25
CA VAL A 304 -6.31 5.60 28.76
C VAL A 304 -5.16 6.26 29.50
N CYS A 305 -4.43 7.14 28.82
CA CYS A 305 -3.45 8.01 29.47
C CYS A 305 -4.22 8.86 30.48
N TYR A 306 -3.88 8.72 31.76
CA TYR A 306 -4.25 9.69 32.78
C TYR A 306 -3.89 11.09 32.28
N TYR A 307 -4.83 12.02 32.46
CA TYR A 307 -4.68 13.44 32.13
C TYR A 307 -3.34 13.98 32.62
N ASP A 308 -2.38 14.19 31.72
CA ASP A 308 -1.26 15.10 31.93
C ASP A 308 -1.61 16.42 31.24
N PRO A 309 -1.88 17.51 31.98
CA PRO A 309 -2.26 18.79 31.42
C PRO A 309 -1.17 19.46 30.57
N ASN A 310 0.05 18.89 30.51
CA ASN A 310 1.15 19.38 29.67
C ASN A 310 1.47 18.49 28.46
N ALA A 311 0.83 17.32 28.32
CA ALA A 311 1.02 16.46 27.16
C ALA A 311 0.19 17.00 25.98
N THR A 312 0.85 17.73 25.08
CA THR A 312 0.25 18.14 23.80
C THR A 312 0.08 16.90 22.92
N ILE A 313 -1.04 16.20 23.05
CA ILE A 313 -1.46 15.19 22.07
C ILE A 313 -1.87 15.97 20.82
N LEU A 314 -0.96 16.04 19.86
CA LEU A 314 -1.17 16.74 18.61
C LEU A 314 -2.29 16.06 17.83
N MET A 315 -3.47 16.69 17.83
CA MET A 315 -4.60 16.31 17.00
C MET A 315 -4.21 16.45 15.53
N ILE A 316 -3.68 15.37 14.93
CA ILE A 316 -3.67 15.25 13.48
C ILE A 316 -5.14 15.08 13.08
N GLN A 317 -5.72 16.15 12.55
CA GLN A 317 -7.07 16.16 12.01
C GLN A 317 -7.10 15.32 10.73
N ILE A 318 -7.14 14.00 10.89
CA ILE A 318 -7.35 13.04 9.80
C ILE A 318 -8.83 13.19 9.42
N LYS A 319 -9.11 13.82 8.27
CA LYS A 319 -10.45 13.85 7.69
C LYS A 319 -10.83 12.43 7.27
N PHE A 320 -11.59 11.74 8.12
CA PHE A 320 -12.23 10.48 7.74
C PHE A 320 -13.37 10.79 6.75
N LYS A 321 -13.27 10.30 5.52
CA LYS A 321 -14.46 10.11 4.68
C LYS A 321 -15.13 8.81 5.12
N PHE A 322 -16.22 8.94 5.87
CA PHE A 322 -17.14 7.84 6.08
C PHE A 322 -17.93 7.61 4.78
N PHE A 323 -17.94 6.38 4.28
CA PHE A 323 -18.86 5.91 3.24
C PHE A 323 -20.08 5.25 3.88
#